data_AF-A0A327RZQ6-F1
#
_entry.id   AF-A0A327RZQ6-F1
#
_cell.length_a   1.000
_cell.length_b   1.000
_cell.length_c   1.000
_cell.angle_alpha   90.00
_cell.angle_beta   90.00
_cell.angle_gamma   90.00
#
_symmetry.space_group_name_H-M   'P 1'
#
loop_
_entity.id
_entity.type
_entity.pdbx_description
1 polymer ?
#
loop_
_entity_poly.entity_id
_entity_poly.type
_entity_poly.pdbx_seq_one_letter_code
_entity_poly.pdbx_strand_id
1 'polypeptide(L)'
;MKNYCFLLLSIFIFSCSQKKVDSAGFQNKAGLNLEKIDFKENPLEILKLKIDSSVNDQEEYVKKGYFEFFDYPIAHKLDPWNGKDSFYGKAYYSKVIDSIAYYQHINFNRIAFLTHKNKTVAILANAEIKSDTVYNDLIKQLDKQYGTPSFRPATTLDVFYEWTTKDRYIQIDYSKGMSISATSGKNIEMKQILNLKMLFFNKDAAKAIQEIQQTNYAKTKNYKIMDGDFKLYKGDPSKNIVLNDSLLNEKFKK
;
A
#
# COMPACT_ATOMS: atom_id res chain seq x y z
N MET A 1 62.28 -60.90 -19.57
CA MET A 1 60.87 -61.12 -19.14
C MET A 1 60.09 -59.86 -19.52
N LYS A 2 59.17 -59.95 -20.51
CA LYS A 2 57.70 -59.71 -20.38
C LYS A 2 57.33 -58.50 -19.51
N ASN A 3 56.48 -57.52 -19.84
CA ASN A 3 55.55 -57.20 -20.92
C ASN A 3 55.22 -55.70 -20.74
N TYR A 4 55.23 -54.88 -21.79
CA TYR A 4 54.07 -54.27 -22.46
C TYR A 4 53.03 -53.49 -21.63
N CYS A 5 52.84 -52.24 -22.09
CA CYS A 5 51.62 -51.41 -22.09
C CYS A 5 51.14 -50.88 -20.71
N PHE A 6 50.65 -49.65 -20.57
CA PHE A 6 49.70 -48.94 -21.43
C PHE A 6 49.80 -47.41 -21.22
N LEU A 7 49.68 -46.67 -22.32
CA LEU A 7 49.31 -45.24 -22.35
C LEU A 7 48.01 -44.99 -21.55
N LEU A 8 47.88 -43.81 -20.93
CA LEU A 8 46.63 -43.04 -21.01
C LEU A 8 46.85 -41.56 -20.70
N LEU A 9 47.04 -40.82 -21.79
CA LEU A 9 46.85 -39.38 -21.92
C LEU A 9 45.38 -39.05 -21.60
N SER A 10 45.11 -38.45 -20.45
CA SER A 10 43.76 -38.00 -20.09
C SER A 10 43.70 -36.49 -20.15
N ILE A 11 43.28 -36.01 -21.32
CA ILE A 11 42.83 -34.63 -21.56
C ILE A 11 41.60 -34.41 -20.67
N PHE A 12 41.78 -33.78 -19.51
CA PHE A 12 40.65 -33.24 -18.77
C PHE A 12 40.24 -31.92 -19.42
N ILE A 13 39.29 -32.09 -20.35
CA ILE A 13 38.35 -31.08 -20.82
C ILE A 13 37.72 -30.45 -19.57
N PHE A 14 38.18 -29.28 -19.15
CA PHE A 14 37.42 -28.42 -18.25
C PHE A 14 36.26 -27.85 -19.05
N SER A 15 35.23 -28.69 -19.21
CA SER A 15 33.91 -28.28 -19.67
C SER A 15 33.38 -27.25 -18.68
N CYS A 16 33.15 -26.06 -19.21
CA CYS A 16 32.47 -24.96 -18.56
C CYS A 16 31.01 -25.38 -18.29
N SER A 17 30.77 -26.08 -17.18
CA SER A 17 29.45 -26.11 -16.58
C SER A 17 29.37 -24.96 -15.59
N GLN A 18 29.10 -23.75 -16.10
CA GLN A 18 28.40 -22.76 -15.29
C GLN A 18 27.10 -23.43 -14.86
N LYS A 19 27.08 -23.96 -13.63
CA LYS A 19 25.83 -24.24 -12.94
C LYS A 19 25.07 -22.93 -12.97
N LYS A 20 24.05 -22.86 -13.83
CA LYS A 20 22.90 -22.00 -13.59
C LYS A 20 22.41 -22.39 -12.21
N VAL A 21 22.78 -21.59 -11.23
CA VAL A 21 22.08 -21.55 -9.97
C VAL A 21 20.70 -21.05 -10.36
N ASP A 22 19.79 -22.00 -10.59
CA ASP A 22 18.37 -21.73 -10.48
C ASP A 22 18.15 -21.27 -9.04
N SER A 23 18.29 -19.96 -8.84
CA SER A 23 17.92 -19.29 -7.62
C SER A 23 16.40 -19.31 -7.56
N ALA A 24 15.88 -20.44 -7.10
CA ALA A 24 14.54 -20.52 -6.55
C ALA A 24 14.43 -19.53 -5.37
N GLY A 25 14.04 -18.30 -5.69
CA GLY A 25 13.12 -17.50 -4.89
C GLY A 25 13.49 -17.18 -3.44
N PHE A 26 14.75 -16.96 -3.08
CA PHE A 26 15.04 -16.16 -1.88
C PHE A 26 14.98 -14.67 -2.28
N GLN A 27 13.76 -14.11 -2.33
CA GLN A 27 13.62 -12.66 -2.37
C GLN A 27 14.20 -12.10 -1.07
N ASN A 28 15.25 -11.28 -1.18
CA ASN A 28 15.82 -10.54 -0.05
C ASN A 28 14.67 -9.77 0.63
N LYS A 29 14.33 -10.16 1.86
CA LYS A 29 13.36 -9.45 2.72
C LYS A 29 14.00 -8.16 3.25
N ALA A 30 14.29 -7.23 2.34
CA ALA A 30 14.68 -5.87 2.67
C ALA A 30 13.41 -5.01 2.82
N GLY A 31 13.46 -4.00 3.69
CA GLY A 31 12.34 -3.08 3.92
C GLY A 31 11.57 -3.32 5.21
N LEU A 32 10.53 -2.51 5.44
CA LEU A 32 9.68 -2.60 6.62
C LEU A 32 8.85 -3.89 6.61
N ASN A 33 8.91 -4.65 7.70
CA ASN A 33 8.05 -5.82 7.88
C ASN A 33 6.64 -5.41 8.33
N LEU A 34 5.66 -5.49 7.43
CA LEU A 34 4.29 -5.10 7.70
C LEU A 34 3.56 -6.06 8.67
N GLU A 35 4.03 -7.31 8.82
CA GLU A 35 3.45 -8.25 9.80
C GLU A 35 3.73 -7.84 11.25
N LYS A 36 4.78 -7.02 11.46
CA LYS A 36 5.25 -6.61 12.79
C LYS A 36 4.87 -5.19 13.16
N ILE A 37 3.99 -4.55 12.38
CA ILE A 37 3.58 -3.17 12.66
C ILE A 37 3.02 -3.05 14.07
N ASP A 38 3.45 -2.04 14.81
CA ASP A 38 2.89 -1.71 16.12
C ASP A 38 2.53 -0.23 16.28
N PHE A 39 2.56 0.53 15.18
CA PHE A 39 2.27 1.96 15.10
C PHE A 39 3.27 2.85 15.87
N LYS A 40 4.43 2.30 16.27
CA LYS A 40 5.57 3.09 16.78
C LYS A 40 6.59 3.40 15.69
N GLU A 41 6.32 3.02 14.45
CA GLU A 41 7.16 3.33 13.30
C GLU A 41 7.35 4.84 13.18
N ASN A 42 8.61 5.28 13.02
CA ASN A 42 8.94 6.67 12.74
C ASN A 42 9.07 6.87 11.23
N PRO A 43 8.11 7.54 10.55
CA PRO A 43 8.13 7.66 9.11
C PRO A 43 9.36 8.41 8.59
N LEU A 44 9.86 9.40 9.33
CA LEU A 44 11.01 10.20 8.92
C LEU A 44 12.31 9.39 8.90
N GLU A 45 12.48 8.44 9.83
CA GLU A 45 13.63 7.54 9.82
C GLU A 45 13.49 6.47 8.73
N ILE A 46 12.32 5.83 8.61
CA ILE A 46 12.08 4.77 7.63
C ILE A 46 12.19 5.30 6.20
N LEU A 47 11.67 6.51 5.95
CA LEU A 47 11.65 7.15 4.65
C LEU A 47 12.80 8.12 4.42
N LYS A 48 13.85 8.10 5.25
CA LYS A 48 15.01 8.97 5.09
C LYS A 48 15.53 8.94 3.65
N LEU A 49 15.56 10.10 2.98
CA LEU A 49 15.92 10.30 1.56
C LEU A 49 15.00 9.64 0.51
N LYS A 50 13.94 8.97 0.95
CA LYS A 50 12.97 8.24 0.12
C LYS A 50 11.61 8.94 0.05
N ILE A 51 11.42 10.06 0.75
CA ILE A 51 10.16 10.82 0.71
C ILE A 51 9.91 11.35 -0.70
N ASP A 52 8.69 11.17 -1.18
CA ASP A 52 8.15 11.80 -2.38
C ASP A 52 7.25 12.97 -1.97
N SER A 53 7.74 14.19 -2.18
CA SER A 53 7.01 15.41 -1.86
C SER A 53 6.01 15.83 -2.95
N SER A 54 6.11 15.27 -4.15
CA SER A 54 5.28 15.69 -5.30
C SER A 54 3.83 15.23 -5.20
N VAL A 55 3.58 14.15 -4.44
CA VAL A 55 2.23 13.62 -4.17
C VAL A 55 1.30 14.67 -3.56
N ASN A 56 1.88 15.63 -2.85
CA ASN A 56 1.15 16.63 -2.07
C ASN A 56 1.13 18.02 -2.72
N ASP A 57 1.73 18.19 -3.90
CA ASP A 57 1.84 19.47 -4.61
C ASP A 57 0.77 19.57 -5.72
N GLN A 58 -0.50 19.61 -5.31
CA GLN A 58 -1.63 19.71 -6.25
C GLN A 58 -2.20 21.13 -6.28
N GLU A 59 -1.99 21.80 -7.42
CA GLU A 59 -2.37 23.19 -7.73
C GLU A 59 -3.88 23.48 -7.49
N GLU A 60 -4.74 22.48 -7.66
CA GLU A 60 -6.19 22.59 -7.46
C GLU A 60 -6.58 22.86 -6.00
N TYR A 61 -5.80 22.37 -5.02
CA TYR A 61 -6.02 22.64 -3.60
C TYR A 61 -5.67 24.10 -3.26
N VAL A 62 -4.58 24.60 -3.84
CA VAL A 62 -4.12 25.98 -3.69
C VAL A 62 -5.16 26.96 -4.26
N LYS A 63 -5.70 26.66 -5.45
CA LYS A 63 -6.67 27.53 -6.15
C LYS A 63 -8.04 27.64 -5.47
N LYS A 64 -8.48 26.61 -4.73
CA LYS A 64 -9.83 26.56 -4.14
C LYS A 64 -9.95 27.24 -2.77
N GLY A 65 -8.90 27.91 -2.29
CA GLY A 65 -8.93 28.59 -1.00
C GLY A 65 -9.05 27.64 0.20
N TYR A 66 -8.67 26.37 0.03
CA TYR A 66 -8.42 25.45 1.14
C TYR A 66 -7.12 25.87 1.82
N PHE A 67 -7.19 27.00 2.52
CA PHE A 67 -6.06 27.75 3.06
C PHE A 67 -5.41 27.08 4.27
N GLU A 68 -6.03 26.04 4.80
CA GLU A 68 -5.38 25.12 5.71
C GLU A 68 -5.06 23.90 4.88
N PHE A 69 -3.86 23.90 4.30
CA PHE A 69 -3.18 22.67 4.00
C PHE A 69 -3.49 21.72 5.17
N PHE A 70 -3.91 20.48 4.90
CA PHE A 70 -3.41 19.43 5.76
C PHE A 70 -1.94 19.77 5.97
N ASP A 71 -1.49 20.01 7.19
CA ASP A 71 -0.13 20.44 7.48
C ASP A 71 0.88 19.34 7.09
N TYR A 72 1.03 19.17 5.80
CA TYR A 72 2.02 18.37 5.13
C TYR A 72 3.25 19.27 5.07
N PRO A 73 4.43 18.76 5.46
CA PRO A 73 5.64 19.53 5.33
C PRO A 73 5.86 19.81 3.83
N ILE A 74 5.50 21.03 3.42
CA ILE A 74 5.98 21.66 2.19
C ILE A 74 7.51 21.51 2.26
N ALA A 75 8.05 20.83 1.25
CA ALA A 75 9.45 20.57 0.99
C ALA A 75 10.46 21.08 2.05
N HIS A 76 11.16 20.14 2.69
CA HIS A 76 12.36 20.39 3.49
C HIS A 76 12.21 21.26 4.74
N LYS A 77 11.64 20.69 5.81
CA LYS A 77 12.25 20.80 7.15
C LYS A 77 12.24 19.44 7.82
N LEU A 78 13.42 18.99 8.23
CA LEU A 78 13.65 17.75 8.98
C LEU A 78 13.01 17.78 10.38
N ASP A 79 12.36 18.89 10.72
CA ASP A 79 11.75 19.10 12.03
C ASP A 79 10.34 18.48 12.07
N PRO A 80 10.03 17.70 13.12
CA PRO A 80 8.69 17.18 13.32
C PRO A 80 7.72 18.34 13.60
N TRP A 81 6.91 18.69 12.59
CA TRP A 81 5.78 19.60 12.82
C TRP A 81 4.85 19.07 13.94
N ASN A 82 4.45 19.94 14.86
CA ASN A 82 4.02 19.57 16.21
C ASN A 82 2.58 19.09 16.34
N GLY A 83 1.78 19.06 15.27
CA GLY A 83 0.49 18.36 15.27
C GLY A 83 -0.67 19.11 15.90
N LYS A 84 -0.48 20.36 16.35
CA LYS A 84 -1.48 21.05 17.18
C LYS A 84 -2.73 21.47 16.39
N ASP A 85 -2.57 21.75 15.10
CA ASP A 85 -3.60 22.42 14.29
C ASP A 85 -4.15 21.56 13.12
N SER A 86 -3.67 20.33 12.93
CA SER A 86 -4.17 19.44 11.86
C SER A 86 -5.24 18.53 12.40
N PHE A 87 -6.44 18.69 11.84
CA PHE A 87 -7.61 17.87 12.14
C PHE A 87 -7.40 16.38 11.84
N TYR A 88 -6.46 16.02 10.97
CA TYR A 88 -6.38 14.67 10.41
C TYR A 88 -4.98 14.05 10.44
N GLY A 89 -3.99 14.82 10.87
CA GLY A 89 -2.60 14.38 10.90
C GLY A 89 -1.78 14.74 9.65
N LYS A 90 -0.66 14.04 9.44
CA LYS A 90 0.23 14.17 8.27
C LYS A 90 0.48 12.84 7.61
N ALA A 91 0.57 12.84 6.30
CA ALA A 91 0.93 11.70 5.49
C ALA A 91 2.35 11.86 4.91
N TYR A 92 3.13 10.80 4.98
CA TYR A 92 4.46 10.70 4.41
C TYR A 92 4.45 9.61 3.34
N TYR A 93 4.70 9.97 2.09
CA TYR A 93 4.75 9.02 0.98
C TYR A 93 6.19 8.74 0.60
N SER A 94 6.49 7.48 0.30
CA SER A 94 7.74 7.13 -0.36
C SER A 94 7.66 7.38 -1.87
N LYS A 95 8.83 7.59 -2.47
CA LYS A 95 9.08 7.32 -3.88
C LYS A 95 8.80 5.84 -4.17
N VAL A 96 8.58 5.51 -5.43
CA VAL A 96 8.50 4.11 -5.88
C VAL A 96 9.91 3.51 -5.82
N ILE A 97 10.11 2.56 -4.91
CA ILE A 97 11.36 1.88 -4.63
C ILE A 97 11.04 0.42 -4.35
N ASP A 98 11.66 -0.49 -5.11
CA ASP A 98 11.43 -1.92 -4.95
C ASP A 98 11.72 -2.39 -3.52
N SER A 99 10.81 -3.21 -2.99
CA SER A 99 10.95 -3.85 -1.66
C SER A 99 11.17 -2.84 -0.53
N ILE A 100 10.47 -1.71 -0.54
CA ILE A 100 10.51 -0.75 0.58
C ILE A 100 9.81 -1.29 1.82
N ALA A 101 8.84 -2.19 1.62
CA ALA A 101 8.16 -2.94 2.67
C ALA A 101 7.78 -4.32 2.16
N TYR A 102 7.47 -5.24 3.07
CA TYR A 102 7.01 -6.57 2.73
C TYR A 102 5.96 -7.08 3.72
N TYR A 103 5.07 -7.94 3.23
CA TYR A 103 4.16 -8.74 4.03
C TYR A 103 4.27 -10.18 3.55
N GLN A 104 4.77 -11.08 4.39
CA GLN A 104 5.08 -12.46 4.03
C GLN A 104 6.04 -12.56 2.83
N HIS A 105 5.52 -12.90 1.65
CA HIS A 105 6.26 -13.10 0.40
C HIS A 105 5.96 -12.01 -0.65
N ILE A 106 5.17 -11.01 -0.29
CA ILE A 106 4.80 -9.90 -1.17
C ILE A 106 5.67 -8.69 -0.84
N ASN A 107 6.43 -8.24 -1.82
CA ASN A 107 7.20 -7.01 -1.74
C ASN A 107 6.36 -5.84 -2.26
N PHE A 108 6.34 -4.77 -1.49
CA PHE A 108 5.68 -3.52 -1.83
C PHE A 108 6.73 -2.55 -2.35
N ASN A 109 6.39 -1.82 -3.41
CA ASN A 109 7.28 -0.85 -4.05
C ASN A 109 6.98 0.59 -3.63
N ARG A 110 5.94 0.80 -2.83
CA ARG A 110 5.64 2.10 -2.25
C ARG A 110 4.99 1.94 -0.89
N ILE A 111 5.36 2.77 0.06
CA ILE A 111 4.75 2.83 1.39
C ILE A 111 4.40 4.26 1.74
N ALA A 112 3.33 4.43 2.48
CA ALA A 112 2.90 5.71 3.01
C ALA A 112 2.50 5.55 4.48
N PHE A 113 2.73 6.59 5.28
CA PHE A 113 2.40 6.62 6.70
C PHE A 113 1.47 7.79 6.98
N LEU A 114 0.38 7.57 7.69
CA LEU A 114 -0.40 8.63 8.31
C LEU A 114 0.02 8.75 9.78
N THR A 115 0.27 9.98 10.22
CA THR A 115 0.62 10.32 11.60
C THR A 115 -0.39 11.29 12.17
N HIS A 116 -0.86 11.10 13.40
CA HIS A 116 -1.74 12.03 14.08
C HIS A 116 -1.23 12.23 15.51
N LYS A 117 -1.16 13.48 15.97
CA LYS A 117 -0.53 13.86 17.26
C LYS A 117 0.89 13.25 17.42
N ASN A 118 1.68 13.33 16.35
CA ASN A 118 3.07 12.81 16.26
C ASN A 118 3.22 11.30 16.46
N LYS A 119 2.14 10.52 16.31
CA LYS A 119 2.17 9.05 16.31
C LYS A 119 1.74 8.52 14.96
N THR A 120 2.39 7.47 14.47
CA THR A 120 1.87 6.73 13.32
C THR A 120 0.53 6.12 13.68
N VAL A 121 -0.45 6.29 12.81
CA VAL A 121 -1.83 5.81 13.01
C VAL A 121 -2.30 4.95 11.84
N ALA A 122 -1.69 5.09 10.66
CA ALA A 122 -1.94 4.17 9.56
C ALA A 122 -0.69 4.00 8.69
N ILE A 123 -0.60 2.84 8.05
CA ILE A 123 0.45 2.48 7.10
C ILE A 123 -0.22 1.88 5.87
N LEU A 124 0.00 2.48 4.70
CA LEU A 124 -0.44 1.95 3.41
C LEU A 124 0.76 1.46 2.63
N ALA A 125 0.68 0.27 2.05
CA ALA A 125 1.67 -0.23 1.11
C ALA A 125 1.01 -0.57 -0.24
N ASN A 126 1.71 -0.26 -1.34
CA ASN A 126 1.28 -0.57 -2.70
C ASN A 126 2.26 -1.52 -3.39
N ALA A 127 1.74 -2.47 -4.16
CA ALA A 127 2.52 -3.42 -4.93
C ALA A 127 1.89 -3.65 -6.31
N GLU A 128 2.73 -3.86 -7.33
CA GLU A 128 2.32 -4.55 -8.56
C GLU A 128 2.59 -6.04 -8.38
N ILE A 129 1.54 -6.86 -8.41
CA ILE A 129 1.66 -8.32 -8.23
C ILE A 129 1.67 -9.05 -9.56
N LYS A 130 2.22 -10.27 -9.58
CA LYS A 130 2.44 -11.02 -10.82
C LYS A 130 1.21 -11.77 -11.33
N SER A 131 0.25 -12.10 -10.46
CA SER A 131 -0.93 -12.87 -10.83
C SER A 131 -2.07 -12.73 -9.82
N ASP A 132 -3.29 -13.05 -10.27
CA ASP A 132 -4.47 -13.23 -9.41
C ASP A 132 -4.25 -14.30 -8.33
N THR A 133 -3.39 -15.30 -8.57
CA THR A 133 -3.07 -16.35 -7.60
C THR A 133 -2.40 -15.77 -6.35
N VAL A 134 -1.45 -14.85 -6.52
CA VAL A 134 -0.77 -14.19 -5.38
C VAL A 134 -1.78 -13.44 -4.51
N TYR A 135 -2.73 -12.76 -5.14
CA TYR A 135 -3.82 -12.08 -4.44
C TYR A 135 -4.71 -13.09 -3.67
N ASN A 136 -5.20 -14.12 -4.35
CA ASN A 136 -6.09 -15.10 -3.73
C ASN A 136 -5.44 -15.84 -2.56
N ASP A 137 -4.14 -16.13 -2.65
CA ASP A 137 -3.39 -16.77 -1.57
C ASP A 137 -3.17 -15.83 -0.39
N LEU A 138 -2.93 -14.53 -0.64
CA LEU A 138 -2.91 -13.51 0.41
C LEU A 138 -4.25 -13.45 1.16
N ILE A 139 -5.38 -13.42 0.44
CA ILE A 139 -6.71 -13.39 1.08
C ILE A 139 -6.92 -14.61 1.97
N LYS A 140 -6.61 -15.82 1.48
CA LYS A 140 -6.71 -17.05 2.30
C LYS A 140 -5.82 -17.00 3.54
N GLN A 141 -4.62 -16.41 3.42
CA GLN A 141 -3.70 -16.26 4.54
C GLN A 141 -4.25 -15.27 5.58
N LEU A 142 -4.79 -14.14 5.14
CA LEU A 142 -5.44 -13.15 6.00
C LEU A 142 -6.66 -13.75 6.70
N ASP A 143 -7.49 -14.51 5.98
CA ASP A 143 -8.65 -15.21 6.56
C ASP A 143 -8.21 -16.25 7.61
N LYS A 144 -7.13 -16.98 7.34
CA LYS A 144 -6.56 -17.92 8.31
C LYS A 144 -6.01 -17.21 9.55
N GLN A 145 -5.42 -16.03 9.39
CA GLN A 145 -4.76 -15.30 10.47
C GLN A 145 -5.75 -14.47 11.31
N TYR A 146 -6.77 -13.89 10.69
CA TYR A 146 -7.65 -12.90 11.30
C TYR A 146 -9.14 -13.29 11.30
N GLY A 147 -9.48 -14.44 10.71
CA GLY A 147 -10.86 -14.89 10.52
C GLY A 147 -11.54 -14.21 9.34
N THR A 148 -12.86 -14.33 9.26
CA THR A 148 -13.66 -13.78 8.15
C THR A 148 -13.56 -12.24 8.10
N PRO A 149 -13.51 -11.62 6.91
CA PRO A 149 -13.51 -10.16 6.77
C PRO A 149 -14.74 -9.55 7.43
N SER A 150 -14.53 -8.45 8.16
CA SER A 150 -15.59 -7.65 8.78
C SER A 150 -16.36 -6.78 7.80
N PHE A 151 -15.78 -6.51 6.61
CA PHE A 151 -16.43 -5.84 5.51
C PHE A 151 -15.83 -6.31 4.17
N ARG A 152 -16.69 -6.42 3.15
CA ARG A 152 -16.35 -6.90 1.81
C ARG A 152 -17.25 -6.20 0.77
N PRO A 153 -16.83 -6.08 -0.49
CA PRO A 153 -17.57 -5.45 -1.56
C PRO A 153 -18.91 -6.15 -1.77
N ALA A 154 -19.91 -5.35 -2.12
CA ALA A 154 -21.22 -5.84 -2.55
C ALA A 154 -21.22 -6.34 -4.00
N THR A 155 -20.17 -6.03 -4.77
CA THR A 155 -20.07 -6.31 -6.21
C THR A 155 -18.82 -7.14 -6.52
N THR A 156 -18.81 -7.74 -7.72
CA THR A 156 -17.70 -8.55 -8.23
C THR A 156 -16.62 -7.72 -8.94
N LEU A 157 -16.85 -6.42 -9.14
CA LEU A 157 -15.95 -5.52 -9.88
C LEU A 157 -14.89 -4.90 -8.98
N ASP A 158 -15.26 -4.56 -7.75
CA ASP A 158 -14.33 -4.10 -6.71
C ASP A 158 -13.89 -5.32 -5.89
N VAL A 159 -12.59 -5.52 -5.68
CA VAL A 159 -12.10 -6.65 -4.87
C VAL A 159 -11.30 -6.13 -3.67
N PHE A 160 -12.03 -5.55 -2.73
CA PHE A 160 -11.47 -5.14 -1.45
C PHE A 160 -11.90 -6.05 -0.30
N TYR A 161 -11.18 -6.05 0.80
CA TYR A 161 -11.58 -6.75 2.02
C TYR A 161 -11.07 -5.97 3.22
N GLU A 162 -11.84 -5.95 4.31
CA GLU A 162 -11.46 -5.29 5.55
C GLU A 162 -11.66 -6.24 6.74
N TRP A 163 -10.59 -6.49 7.49
CA TRP A 163 -10.60 -7.25 8.73
C TRP A 163 -10.48 -6.28 9.90
N THR A 164 -11.26 -6.56 10.95
CA THR A 164 -11.17 -5.86 12.23
C THR A 164 -10.52 -6.78 13.24
N THR A 165 -9.40 -6.37 13.82
CA THR A 165 -8.73 -7.08 14.90
C THR A 165 -8.93 -6.34 16.24
N LYS A 166 -8.17 -6.75 17.27
CA LYS A 166 -8.20 -6.10 18.57
C LYS A 166 -7.70 -4.66 18.49
N ASP A 167 -6.60 -4.41 17.79
CA ASP A 167 -5.87 -3.13 17.81
C ASP A 167 -5.87 -2.39 16.47
N ARG A 168 -6.23 -3.06 15.36
CA ARG A 168 -6.19 -2.46 14.03
C ARG A 168 -7.27 -2.96 13.09
N TYR A 169 -7.53 -2.14 12.07
CA TYR A 169 -8.14 -2.56 10.82
C TYR A 169 -7.05 -2.93 9.83
N ILE A 170 -7.31 -3.96 9.02
CA ILE A 170 -6.47 -4.38 7.91
C ILE A 170 -7.34 -4.36 6.67
N GLN A 171 -6.93 -3.64 5.64
CA GLN A 171 -7.70 -3.53 4.41
C GLN A 171 -6.82 -3.89 3.21
N ILE A 172 -7.36 -4.71 2.34
CA ILE A 172 -6.78 -5.03 1.04
C ILE A 172 -7.65 -4.42 -0.04
N ASP A 173 -7.02 -3.82 -1.05
CA ASP A 173 -7.66 -3.40 -2.30
C ASP A 173 -6.89 -4.05 -3.46
N TYR A 174 -7.63 -4.65 -4.38
CA TYR A 174 -7.09 -5.25 -5.59
C TYR A 174 -7.79 -4.74 -6.83
N SER A 175 -7.00 -4.29 -7.80
CA SER A 175 -7.49 -3.75 -9.06
C SER A 175 -6.65 -4.20 -10.25
N LYS A 176 -7.30 -4.32 -11.41
CA LYS A 176 -6.68 -4.65 -12.69
C LYS A 176 -6.67 -3.39 -13.56
N GLY A 177 -5.51 -3.06 -14.10
CA GLY A 177 -5.32 -1.95 -15.04
C GLY A 177 -4.59 -2.39 -16.30
N MET A 178 -4.41 -1.45 -17.23
CA MET A 178 -3.58 -1.64 -18.42
C MET A 178 -2.53 -0.53 -18.49
N SER A 179 -1.29 -0.91 -18.73
CA SER A 179 -0.22 0.00 -19.15
C SER A 179 -0.03 -0.10 -20.65
N ILE A 180 0.07 1.06 -21.29
CA ILE A 180 0.35 1.18 -22.71
C ILE A 180 1.71 1.86 -22.83
N SER A 181 2.69 1.17 -23.42
CA SER A 181 3.96 1.78 -23.77
C SER A 181 4.07 1.93 -25.29
N ALA A 182 4.18 3.17 -25.75
CA ALA A 182 4.42 3.51 -27.13
C ALA A 182 5.84 4.08 -27.26
N THR A 183 6.70 3.39 -28.01
CA THR A 183 8.04 3.88 -28.36
C THR A 183 8.08 4.08 -29.87
N SER A 184 8.61 5.22 -30.34
CA SER A 184 8.71 5.53 -31.77
C SER A 184 9.43 4.40 -32.52
N GLY A 185 8.83 3.93 -33.62
CA GLY A 185 9.36 2.83 -34.44
C GLY A 185 9.17 1.42 -33.85
N LYS A 186 8.48 1.26 -32.71
CA LYS A 186 8.08 -0.03 -32.13
C LYS A 186 6.57 -0.16 -32.08
N ASN A 187 6.09 -1.40 -32.08
CA ASN A 187 4.69 -1.70 -31.84
C ASN A 187 4.27 -1.23 -30.44
N ILE A 188 3.02 -0.81 -30.31
CA ILE A 188 2.42 -0.48 -29.03
C ILE A 188 2.36 -1.77 -28.20
N GLU A 189 2.98 -1.75 -27.02
CA GLU A 189 2.92 -2.85 -26.07
C GLU A 189 1.83 -2.54 -25.03
N MET A 190 0.86 -3.45 -24.90
CA MET A 190 -0.16 -3.41 -23.86
C MET A 190 0.18 -4.46 -22.80
N LYS A 191 0.36 -4.02 -21.55
CA LYS A 191 0.64 -4.88 -20.41
C LYS A 191 -0.46 -4.73 -19.37
N GLN A 192 -1.10 -5.83 -18.99
CA GLN A 192 -2.00 -5.84 -17.85
C GLN A 192 -1.20 -5.61 -16.55
N ILE A 193 -1.64 -4.67 -15.73
CA ILE A 193 -1.08 -4.39 -14.40
C ILE A 193 -2.05 -4.87 -13.35
N LEU A 194 -1.54 -5.56 -12.34
CA LEU A 194 -2.30 -6.03 -11.18
C LEU A 194 -1.84 -5.27 -9.95
N ASN A 195 -2.67 -4.35 -9.45
CA ASN A 195 -2.32 -3.50 -8.32
C ASN A 195 -2.92 -4.05 -7.04
N LEU A 196 -2.11 -4.12 -6.00
CA LEU A 196 -2.49 -4.48 -4.64
C LEU A 196 -2.18 -3.30 -3.71
N LYS A 197 -3.16 -2.91 -2.90
CA LYS A 197 -2.96 -2.02 -1.75
C LYS A 197 -3.23 -2.76 -0.46
N MET A 198 -2.40 -2.52 0.55
CA MET A 198 -2.57 -3.05 1.90
C MET A 198 -2.47 -1.93 2.92
N LEU A 199 -3.56 -1.69 3.65
CA LEU A 199 -3.67 -0.66 4.68
C LEU A 199 -3.75 -1.32 6.06
N PHE A 200 -2.94 -0.86 6.98
CA PHE A 200 -3.07 -1.11 8.41
C PHE A 200 -3.46 0.21 9.09
N PHE A 201 -4.55 0.20 9.85
CA PHE A 201 -5.05 1.39 10.53
C PHE A 201 -5.26 1.10 12.02
N ASN A 202 -4.57 1.84 12.89
CA ASN A 202 -4.78 1.79 14.33
C ASN A 202 -6.24 2.07 14.66
N LYS A 203 -6.88 1.15 15.40
CA LYS A 203 -8.33 1.18 15.64
C LYS A 203 -8.78 2.38 16.48
N ASP A 204 -8.01 2.73 17.50
CA ASP A 204 -8.32 3.84 18.40
C ASP A 204 -8.25 5.18 17.66
N ALA A 205 -7.26 5.35 16.79
CA ALA A 205 -7.11 6.54 15.97
C ALA A 205 -8.12 6.60 14.80
N ALA A 206 -8.44 5.45 14.19
CA ALA A 206 -9.34 5.38 13.05
C ALA A 206 -10.73 5.95 13.35
N LYS A 207 -11.26 5.71 14.56
CA LYS A 207 -12.57 6.24 14.96
C LYS A 207 -12.61 7.76 14.91
N ALA A 208 -11.61 8.42 15.51
CA ALA A 208 -11.52 9.88 15.53
C ALA A 208 -11.39 10.44 14.11
N ILE A 209 -10.55 9.83 13.26
CA ILE A 209 -10.37 10.27 11.88
C ILE A 209 -11.67 10.10 11.07
N GLN A 210 -12.37 8.98 11.25
CA GLN A 210 -13.65 8.70 10.59
C GLN A 210 -14.74 9.70 10.99
N GLU A 211 -14.85 10.06 12.27
CA GLU A 211 -15.82 11.07 12.74
C GLU A 211 -15.57 12.44 12.08
N ILE A 212 -14.30 12.84 11.94
CA ILE A 212 -13.93 14.09 11.29
C ILE A 212 -14.25 14.01 9.78
N GLN A 213 -13.99 12.87 9.12
CA GLN A 213 -14.36 12.64 7.72
C GLN A 213 -15.87 12.74 7.50
N GLN A 214 -16.68 12.07 8.33
CA GLN A 214 -18.14 12.09 8.23
C GLN A 214 -18.72 13.48 8.50
N THR A 215 -18.18 14.19 9.50
CA THR A 215 -18.59 15.58 9.80
C THR A 215 -18.33 16.51 8.61
N ASN A 216 -17.16 16.39 7.97
CA ASN A 216 -16.83 17.20 6.81
C ASN A 216 -17.67 16.82 5.58
N TYR A 217 -17.96 15.55 5.38
CA TYR A 217 -18.90 15.12 4.35
C TYR A 217 -20.30 15.68 4.58
N ALA A 218 -20.81 15.61 5.80
CA ALA A 218 -22.14 16.10 6.14
C ALA A 218 -22.29 17.60 5.81
N LYS A 219 -21.24 18.40 6.07
CA LYS A 219 -21.19 19.84 5.80
C LYS A 219 -21.04 20.17 4.31
N THR A 220 -20.13 19.51 3.62
CA THR A 220 -19.71 19.93 2.27
C THR A 220 -20.41 19.18 1.15
N LYS A 221 -21.09 18.06 1.47
CA LYS A 221 -21.68 17.08 0.53
C LYS A 221 -20.71 16.52 -0.51
N ASN A 222 -19.44 16.88 -0.38
CA ASN A 222 -18.35 16.30 -1.08
C ASN A 222 -17.62 15.43 -0.07
N TYR A 223 -17.35 14.18 -0.43
CA TYR A 223 -16.32 13.43 0.27
C TYR A 223 -15.01 14.05 -0.26
N LYS A 224 -14.73 15.32 0.11
CA LYS A 224 -13.41 15.94 -0.07
C LYS A 224 -12.58 15.41 1.08
N ILE A 225 -12.24 14.15 0.87
CA ILE A 225 -11.42 13.31 1.72
C ILE A 225 -10.03 13.96 1.79
N MET A 226 -9.17 13.45 2.66
CA MET A 226 -7.79 13.25 2.21
C MET A 226 -7.84 12.59 0.83
N ASP A 227 -7.49 13.28 -0.25
CA ASP A 227 -7.05 12.56 -1.44
C ASP A 227 -5.85 11.71 -1.00
N GLY A 228 -6.12 10.44 -0.70
CA GLY A 228 -5.18 9.62 0.03
C GLY A 228 -5.88 8.43 0.67
N ASP A 229 -5.75 7.27 0.04
CA ASP A 229 -5.00 6.11 0.55
C ASP A 229 -5.21 5.58 2.00
N PHE A 230 -5.72 6.36 2.96
CA PHE A 230 -5.93 5.99 4.36
C PHE A 230 -7.39 6.18 4.79
N LYS A 231 -8.29 5.42 4.17
CA LYS A 231 -9.71 5.36 4.53
C LYS A 231 -10.16 3.92 4.74
N LEU A 232 -11.09 3.74 5.68
CA LEU A 232 -11.77 2.46 5.89
C LEU A 232 -13.02 2.41 5.02
N TYR A 233 -13.13 1.40 4.16
CA TYR A 233 -14.23 1.29 3.20
C TYR A 233 -15.58 1.09 3.89
N LYS A 234 -15.62 0.47 5.07
CA LYS A 234 -16.86 0.38 5.86
C LYS A 234 -17.44 1.76 6.21
N GLY A 235 -16.59 2.78 6.34
CA GLY A 235 -16.98 4.15 6.67
C GLY A 235 -17.18 5.07 5.46
N ASP A 236 -16.98 4.56 4.25
CA ASP A 236 -17.04 5.32 3.00
C ASP A 236 -18.40 5.09 2.30
N PRO A 237 -19.30 6.08 2.22
CA PRO A 237 -20.60 5.93 1.56
C PRO A 237 -20.50 5.55 0.07
N SER A 238 -19.41 5.90 -0.61
CA SER A 238 -19.21 5.52 -2.02
C SER A 238 -18.91 4.02 -2.20
N LYS A 239 -18.46 3.35 -1.13
CA LYS A 239 -18.12 1.92 -1.11
C LYS A 239 -19.06 1.09 -0.22
N ASN A 240 -19.79 1.74 0.69
CA ASN A 240 -20.80 1.15 1.57
C ASN A 240 -22.19 1.71 1.23
N ILE A 241 -22.88 1.02 0.31
CA ILE A 241 -24.22 1.38 -0.18
C ILE A 241 -25.23 1.49 0.98
N VAL A 242 -25.12 0.61 2.00
CA VAL A 242 -26.01 0.64 3.18
C VAL A 242 -25.82 1.93 3.99
N LEU A 243 -24.56 2.38 4.16
CA LEU A 243 -24.27 3.65 4.83
C LEU A 243 -24.78 4.83 4.01
N ASN A 244 -24.60 4.79 2.68
CA ASN A 244 -25.13 5.82 1.79
C ASN A 244 -26.65 5.96 1.91
N ASP A 245 -27.37 4.84 1.86
CA ASP A 245 -28.83 4.81 2.00
C ASP A 245 -29.28 5.34 3.37
N SER A 246 -28.57 4.99 4.45
CA SER A 246 -28.86 5.52 5.79
C SER A 246 -28.69 7.04 5.87
N LEU A 247 -27.60 7.58 5.32
CA LEU A 247 -27.33 9.02 5.30
C LEU A 247 -28.31 9.81 4.42
N LEU A 248 -28.80 9.19 3.35
CA LEU A 248 -29.81 9.77 2.46
C LEU A 248 -31.22 9.67 3.05
N ASN A 249 -31.52 8.64 3.85
CA ASN A 249 -32.82 8.43 4.45
C ASN A 249 -33.04 9.17 5.78
N GLU A 250 -32.00 9.54 6.52
CA GLU A 250 -32.13 10.48 7.66
C GLU A 250 -32.67 11.85 7.23
N LYS A 251 -32.50 12.23 5.96
CA LYS A 251 -33.08 13.45 5.36
C LYS A 251 -34.60 13.44 5.28
N PHE A 252 -35.25 12.28 5.38
CA PHE A 252 -36.72 12.12 5.34
C PHE A 252 -37.33 11.86 6.72
N LYS A 253 -36.52 11.87 7.79
CA LYS A 253 -36.97 11.90 9.18
C LYS A 253 -36.93 13.34 9.71
N LYS A 254 -37.76 14.20 9.14
CA LYS A 254 -38.22 15.44 9.78
C LYS A 254 -39.72 15.54 9.61
#